data_AF-O23994-F1
#
_entry.id   AF-O23994-F1
#
_cell.length_a   1.000
_cell.length_b   1.000
_cell.length_c   1.000
_cell.angle_alpha   90.00
_cell.angle_beta   90.00
_cell.angle_gamma   90.00
#
_symmetry.space_group_name_H-M   'P 1'
#
loop_
_entity.id
_entity.type
_entity.pdbx_description
1 polymer ?
#
loop_
_entity_poly.entity_id
_entity_poly.type
_entity_poly.pdbx_seq_one_letter_code
_entity_poly.pdbx_strand_id
1 'polypeptide(L)'
;RVVNESLNPVWNQTFDFVVEDGLHDMLVLEVYDHDTFSRDYMGRCILTLTKVLIEEDYTDCFPLQGSKDREAEAASEVVATINHA
;
A
#
# COMPACT_ATOMS: atom_id res chain seq x y z
N ARG A 1 -2.27 5.59 9.68
CA ARG A 1 -3.51 5.54 10.51
C ARG A 1 -3.95 4.09 10.67
N VAL A 2 -4.53 3.71 11.82
CA VAL A 2 -5.13 2.38 12.03
C VAL A 2 -6.65 2.47 11.78
N VAL A 3 -7.22 1.46 11.11
CA VAL A 3 -8.67 1.27 10.98
C VAL A 3 -9.00 0.02 11.79
N ASN A 4 -9.78 0.17 12.86
CA ASN A 4 -10.08 -0.92 13.76
C ASN A 4 -11.25 -1.76 13.23
N GLU A 5 -11.24 -3.06 13.53
CA GLU A 5 -12.36 -3.98 13.34
C GLU A 5 -12.88 -4.07 11.88
N SER A 6 -11.98 -4.03 10.90
CA SER A 6 -12.34 -4.10 9.48
C SER A 6 -11.41 -5.00 8.67
N LEU A 7 -11.98 -5.98 7.98
CA LEU A 7 -11.28 -6.82 7.00
C LEU A 7 -11.08 -6.14 5.64
N ASN A 8 -11.79 -5.04 5.38
CA ASN A 8 -11.64 -4.23 4.16
C ASN A 8 -11.40 -2.77 4.53
N PRO A 9 -10.27 -2.45 5.20
CA PRO A 9 -10.01 -1.11 5.70
C PRO A 9 -9.91 -0.09 4.56
N VAL A 10 -10.62 1.04 4.70
CA VAL A 10 -10.51 2.19 3.80
C VAL A 10 -9.81 3.32 4.53
N TRP A 11 -8.56 3.60 4.16
CA TRP A 11 -7.75 4.60 4.83
C TRP A 11 -7.98 6.03 4.35
N ASN A 12 -8.23 6.22 3.04
CA ASN A 12 -8.34 7.52 2.37
C ASN A 12 -7.23 8.49 2.85
N GLN A 13 -5.98 8.04 2.76
CA GLN A 13 -4.81 8.83 3.14
C GLN A 13 -4.05 9.26 1.89
N THR A 14 -3.60 10.52 1.89
CA THR A 14 -2.69 11.06 0.89
C THR A 14 -1.32 11.20 1.53
N PHE A 15 -0.28 10.85 0.78
CA PHE A 15 1.11 10.96 1.20
C PHE A 15 1.89 11.70 0.12
N ASP A 16 2.71 12.64 0.53
CA ASP A 16 3.60 13.38 -0.36
C ASP A 16 5.02 12.87 -0.18
N PHE A 17 5.68 12.53 -1.29
CA PHE A 17 7.05 12.04 -1.31
C PHE A 17 7.90 12.88 -2.25
N VAL A 18 9.14 13.15 -1.86
CA VAL A 18 10.14 13.70 -2.78
C VAL A 18 10.83 12.52 -3.45
N VAL A 19 10.73 12.44 -4.77
CA VAL A 19 11.33 11.39 -5.59
C VAL A 19 12.59 11.96 -6.23
N GLU A 20 13.75 11.36 -5.97
CA GLU A 20 15.02 11.81 -6.55
C GLU A 20 15.23 11.19 -7.95
N ASP A 21 14.87 9.91 -8.12
CA ASP A 21 14.97 9.20 -9.39
C ASP A 21 13.76 8.28 -9.60
N GLY A 22 12.68 8.81 -10.18
CA GLY A 22 11.45 8.03 -10.36
C GLY A 22 11.54 6.89 -11.38
N LEU A 23 12.67 6.71 -12.07
CA LEU A 23 12.92 5.54 -12.92
C LEU A 23 13.46 4.35 -12.12
N HIS A 24 14.19 4.61 -11.03
CA HIS A 24 14.84 3.58 -10.22
C HIS A 24 14.23 3.46 -8.81
N ASP A 25 13.56 4.49 -8.32
CA ASP A 25 12.89 4.50 -7.03
C ASP A 25 11.64 3.64 -7.04
N MET A 26 11.41 2.96 -5.91
CA MET A 26 10.25 2.09 -5.72
C MET A 26 9.51 2.51 -4.45
N LEU A 27 8.19 2.57 -4.53
CA LEU A 27 7.33 2.73 -3.37
C LEU A 27 7.03 1.35 -2.79
N VAL A 28 7.38 1.15 -1.52
CA VAL A 28 7.06 -0.08 -0.78
C VAL A 28 5.99 0.24 0.24
N LEU A 29 4.83 -0.42 0.14
CA LEU A 29 3.82 -0.37 1.18
C LEU A 29 3.80 -1.70 1.91
N GLU A 30 3.85 -1.64 3.24
CA GLU A 30 3.73 -2.78 4.14
C GLU A 30 2.47 -2.61 4.98
N VAL A 31 1.66 -3.66 5.04
CA VAL A 31 0.42 -3.69 5.81
C VAL A 31 0.63 -4.57 7.04
N TYR A 32 0.22 -4.04 8.19
CA TYR A 32 0.30 -4.72 9.47
C TYR A 32 -1.08 -4.73 10.10
N ASP A 33 -1.46 -5.88 10.66
CA ASP A 33 -2.59 -5.98 11.57
C ASP A 33 -2.18 -5.37 12.91
N HIS A 34 -3.07 -4.59 13.49
CA HIS A 34 -2.81 -3.87 14.73
C HIS A 34 -3.63 -4.48 15.87
N ASP A 35 -3.13 -5.61 16.37
CA ASP A 35 -3.65 -6.24 17.58
C ASP A 35 -3.15 -5.57 18.86
N THR A 36 -3.84 -5.83 19.97
CA THR A 36 -3.54 -5.21 21.27
C THR A 36 -2.14 -5.59 21.79
N PHE A 37 -1.59 -6.72 21.33
CA PHE A 37 -0.35 -7.30 21.85
C PHE A 37 0.72 -7.59 20.79
N SER A 38 0.38 -7.56 19.50
CA SER A 38 1.28 -7.81 18.38
C SER A 38 0.94 -6.89 17.20
N ARG A 39 1.94 -6.68 16.35
CA ARG A 39 1.72 -6.14 14.99
C ARG A 39 2.09 -7.23 14.03
N ASP A 40 1.09 -7.90 13.50
CA ASP A 40 1.29 -9.04 12.63
C ASP A 40 1.39 -8.59 11.17
N TYR A 41 2.43 -9.05 10.49
CA TYR A 41 2.70 -8.62 9.12
C TYR A 41 1.71 -9.29 8.16
N MET A 42 0.88 -8.49 7.50
CA MET A 42 -0.16 -8.97 6.58
C MET A 42 0.34 -9.07 5.15
N GLY A 43 1.40 -8.35 4.78
CA GLY A 43 1.97 -8.39 3.44
C GLY A 43 2.52 -7.06 2.98
N ARG A 44 3.07 -7.05 1.76
CA ARG A 44 3.56 -5.84 1.12
C ARG A 44 3.20 -5.77 -0.36
N CYS A 45 3.11 -4.57 -0.89
CA CYS A 45 3.15 -4.33 -2.33
C CYS A 45 4.29 -3.38 -2.68
N ILE A 46 4.86 -3.57 -3.87
CA ILE A 46 5.97 -2.77 -4.37
C ILE A 46 5.53 -2.18 -5.71
N LEU A 47 5.67 -0.87 -5.85
CA LEU A 47 5.27 -0.12 -7.02
C LEU A 47 6.50 0.57 -7.62
N THR A 48 6.66 0.50 -8.93
CA THR A 48 7.58 1.37 -9.64
C THR A 48 6.91 2.71 -9.92
N LEU A 49 7.66 3.79 -9.80
CA LEU A 49 7.12 5.14 -10.01
C LEU A 49 7.04 5.51 -11.50
N THR A 50 7.52 4.65 -12.40
CA THR A 50 7.53 4.90 -13.85
C THR A 50 6.16 5.25 -14.43
N LYS A 51 5.08 4.60 -13.97
CA LYS A 51 3.72 4.92 -14.44
C LYS A 51 3.22 6.26 -13.89
N VAL A 52 3.51 6.54 -12.63
CA VAL A 52 3.18 7.82 -11.95
C VAL A 52 3.87 9.00 -12.63
N LEU A 53 5.08 8.80 -13.18
CA LEU A 53 5.78 9.85 -13.94
C LEU A 53 5.14 10.16 -15.29
N ILE A 54 4.33 9.25 -15.84
CA ILE A 54 3.73 9.39 -17.17
C ILE A 54 2.28 9.89 -17.08
N GLU A 55 1.57 9.49 -16.03
CA GLU A 55 0.16 9.79 -15.82
C GLU A 55 0.00 10.94 -14.82
N GLU A 56 -0.90 11.91 -15.10
CA GLU A 56 -1.14 13.05 -14.19
C GLU A 56 -1.73 12.60 -12.84
N ASP A 57 -2.66 11.63 -12.88
CA ASP A 57 -3.26 10.99 -11.72
C ASP A 57 -3.21 9.46 -11.91
N TYR A 58 -2.50 8.74 -11.03
CA TYR A 58 -2.40 7.27 -11.09
C TYR A 58 -3.11 6.61 -9.91
N THR A 59 -4.04 5.69 -10.21
CA THR A 59 -4.73 4.86 -9.21
C THR A 59 -4.79 3.42 -9.69
N ASP A 60 -4.41 2.48 -8.82
CA ASP A 60 -4.41 1.05 -9.16
C ASP A 60 -4.62 0.20 -7.89
N CYS A 61 -4.98 -1.07 -8.09
CA CYS A 61 -5.19 -2.06 -7.04
C CYS A 61 -3.99 -3.01 -6.95
N PHE A 62 -3.37 -3.08 -5.78
CA PHE A 62 -2.16 -3.87 -5.58
C PHE A 62 -2.41 -5.08 -4.67
N PRO A 63 -2.20 -6.32 -5.17
CA PRO A 63 -2.28 -7.50 -4.33
C PRO A 63 -1.13 -7.53 -3.32
N LEU A 64 -1.43 -7.84 -2.06
CA LEU A 64 -0.42 -8.02 -1.02
C LEU A 64 0.34 -9.32 -1.24
N GLN A 65 1.67 -9.23 -1.17
CA GLN A 65 2.57 -10.37 -1.31
C GLN A 65 3.23 -10.72 0.02
N GLY A 66 3.47 -12.02 0.22
CA GLY A 66 4.25 -12.53 1.35
C GLY A 66 3.49 -12.65 2.67
N SER A 67 2.16 -12.67 2.66
CA SER A 67 1.38 -13.00 3.84
C SER A 67 1.69 -14.44 4.30
N LYS A 68 1.86 -14.64 5.61
CA LYS A 68 2.03 -15.98 6.20
C LYS A 68 0.69 -16.63 6.56
N ASP A 69 -0.37 -15.83 6.64
CA ASP A 69 -1.66 -16.23 7.18
C ASP A 69 -2.75 -16.22 6.09
N ARG A 70 -3.52 -17.30 6.05
CA ARG A 70 -4.62 -17.53 5.10
C ARG A 70 -5.78 -16.53 5.25
N GLU A 71 -5.96 -15.93 6.43
CA GLU A 71 -7.00 -14.89 6.65
C GLU A 71 -6.65 -13.55 6.01
N ALA A 72 -5.35 -13.23 5.83
CA ALA A 72 -4.91 -12.03 5.12
C ALA A 72 -5.21 -12.09 3.61
N GLU A 73 -5.54 -13.27 3.06
CA GLU A 73 -5.90 -13.46 1.65
C GLU A 73 -7.24 -12.79 1.30
N ALA A 74 -8.14 -12.59 2.28
CA ALA A 74 -9.44 -11.93 2.09
C ALA A 74 -9.38 -10.39 2.06
N ALA A 75 -8.25 -9.80 2.47
CA ALA A 75 -8.02 -8.35 2.57
C ALA A 75 -6.87 -7.89 1.65
N SER A 76 -6.67 -8.58 0.53
CA SER A 76 -5.38 -8.57 -0.17
C SER A 76 -5.17 -7.43 -1.14
N GLU A 77 -6.06 -6.44 -1.24
CA GLU A 77 -5.90 -5.36 -2.23
C GLU A 77 -5.79 -3.99 -1.57
N VAL A 78 -4.67 -3.32 -1.81
CA VAL A 78 -4.48 -1.91 -1.45
C VAL A 78 -4.79 -1.05 -2.67
N VAL A 79 -5.75 -0.13 -2.51
CA VAL A 79 -5.97 0.95 -3.48
C VAL A 79 -5.09 2.12 -3.08
N ALA A 80 -4.16 2.50 -3.96
CA ALA A 80 -3.31 3.66 -3.77
C ALA A 80 -3.56 4.66 -4.89
N THR A 81 -3.76 5.93 -4.52
CA THR A 81 -3.77 7.07 -5.46
C THR A 81 -2.48 7.84 -5.25
N ILE A 82 -1.71 8.01 -6.32
CA ILE A 82 -0.44 8.75 -6.29
C ILE A 82 -0.60 9.94 -7.23
N ASN A 83 -0.51 11.14 -6.65
CA ASN A 83 -0.58 12.39 -7.38
C ASN A 83 0.84 12.87 -7.67
N HIS A 84 1.11 13.29 -8.89
CA HIS A 84 2.34 14.00 -9.21
C HIS A 84 2.15 15.48 -8.87
N ALA A 85 3.05 16.05 -8.06
CA ALA A 85 3.07 17.49 -7.76
C ALA A 85 3.78 18.29 -8.86
#